data_AF-A0A925CX83-F1
#
_entry.id   AF-A0A925CX83-F1
#
_cell.length_a   1.000
_cell.length_b   1.000
_cell.length_c   1.000
_cell.angle_alpha   90.00
_cell.angle_beta   90.00
_cell.angle_gamma   90.00
#
_symmetry.space_group_name_H-M   'P 1'
#
loop_
_entity.id
_entity.type
_entity.pdbx_description
1 polymer ?
#
loop_
_entity_poly.entity_id
_entity_poly.type
_entity_poly.pdbx_seq_one_letter_code
_entity_poly.pdbx_strand_id
1 'polypeptide(L)'
;MFKRIFFWGLTAGIFSAVASVIYQQIHEYATYSEFHKVVNLPVLIAINIMACLLAAFVFWAVMHFSKGRGEFIFNLLFSMASFASVMFPITTTLPLDVESPEMFTSLVIPMHFFPAIAWFTFRPLFAKNGFQPTHTN
;
A
#
# COMPACT_ATOMS: atom_id res chain seq x y z
N MET A 1 20.71 8.59 -0.28
CA MET A 1 19.87 7.38 -0.33
C MET A 1 18.43 7.67 0.06
N PHE A 2 18.18 8.31 1.21
CA PHE A 2 16.83 8.62 1.69
C PHE A 2 15.95 9.40 0.69
N LYS A 3 16.46 10.48 0.09
CA LYS A 3 15.70 11.27 -0.92
C LYS A 3 15.10 10.40 -2.04
N ARG A 4 15.86 9.44 -2.55
CA ARG A 4 15.41 8.53 -3.62
C ARG A 4 14.34 7.56 -3.13
N ILE A 5 14.51 7.02 -1.92
CA ILE A 5 13.52 6.12 -1.28
C ILE A 5 12.22 6.87 -0.97
N PHE A 6 12.33 8.14 -0.54
CA PHE A 6 11.18 9.00 -0.31
C PHE A 6 10.40 9.26 -1.60
N PHE A 7 11.07 9.62 -2.70
CA PHE A 7 10.40 9.78 -4.00
C PHE A 7 9.78 8.48 -4.50
N TRP A 8 10.44 7.33 -4.31
CA TRP A 8 9.85 6.02 -4.63
C TRP A 8 8.56 5.77 -3.85
N GLY A 9 8.57 5.98 -2.54
CA GLY A 9 7.36 5.88 -1.70
C GLY A 9 6.27 6.86 -2.13
N LEU A 10 6.63 8.09 -2.48
CA LEU A 10 5.67 9.08 -2.95
C LEU A 10 5.02 8.68 -4.28
N THR A 11 5.81 8.26 -5.28
CA THR A 11 5.26 7.81 -6.57
C THR A 11 4.41 6.55 -6.42
N ALA A 12 4.83 5.60 -5.57
CA ALA A 12 4.04 4.41 -5.27
C ALA A 12 2.74 4.78 -4.55
N GLY A 13 2.78 5.72 -3.59
CA GLY A 13 1.61 6.21 -2.87
C GLY A 13 0.58 6.88 -3.77
N ILE A 14 1.03 7.76 -4.67
CA ILE A 14 0.16 8.41 -5.66
C ILE A 14 -0.49 7.36 -6.57
N PHE A 15 0.30 6.42 -7.09
CA PHE A 15 -0.23 5.36 -7.95
C PHE A 15 -1.24 4.47 -7.20
N SER A 16 -0.94 4.10 -5.96
CA SER A 16 -1.82 3.30 -5.11
C SER A 16 -3.14 4.03 -4.80
N ALA A 17 -3.07 5.33 -4.54
CA ALA A 17 -4.26 6.17 -4.35
C ALA A 17 -5.11 6.20 -5.62
N VAL A 18 -4.52 6.47 -6.79
CA VAL A 18 -5.25 6.46 -8.07
C VAL A 18 -5.89 5.10 -8.34
N ALA A 19 -5.16 4.00 -8.13
CA ALA A 19 -5.70 2.65 -8.27
C ALA A 19 -6.87 2.39 -7.33
N SER A 20 -6.78 2.84 -6.07
CA SER A 20 -7.87 2.73 -5.09
C SER A 20 -9.11 3.50 -5.53
N VAL A 21 -8.95 4.74 -6.02
CA VAL A 21 -10.08 5.56 -6.48
C VAL A 21 -10.77 4.94 -7.69
N ILE A 22 -10.00 4.48 -8.68
CA ILE A 22 -10.55 3.80 -9.86
C ILE A 22 -11.30 2.53 -9.43
N TYR A 23 -10.69 1.74 -8.54
CA TYR A 23 -11.31 0.52 -8.04
C TYR A 23 -12.62 0.79 -7.31
N GLN A 24 -12.66 1.83 -6.47
CA GLN A 24 -13.89 2.26 -5.79
C GLN A 24 -15.01 2.58 -6.78
N GLN A 25 -14.72 3.40 -7.79
CA GLN A 25 -15.72 3.81 -8.78
C GLN A 25 -16.27 2.63 -9.58
N ILE A 26 -15.40 1.72 -10.02
CA ILE A 26 -15.81 0.53 -10.78
C ILE A 26 -16.64 -0.41 -9.90
N HIS A 27 -16.22 -0.59 -8.65
CA HIS A 27 -16.90 -1.46 -7.71
C HIS A 27 -18.31 -0.94 -7.40
N GLU A 28 -18.44 0.30 -6.94
CA GLU A 28 -19.73 0.93 -6.63
C GLU A 28 -20.68 0.92 -7.84
N TYR A 29 -20.16 1.14 -9.06
CA TYR A 29 -20.93 1.03 -10.29
C TYR A 29 -21.42 -0.40 -10.59
N ALA A 30 -20.57 -1.41 -10.36
CA ALA A 30 -20.89 -2.81 -10.66
C ALA A 30 -21.82 -3.44 -9.62
N THR A 31 -21.76 -2.97 -8.37
CA THR A 31 -22.47 -3.57 -7.24
C THR A 31 -23.69 -2.78 -6.80
N TYR A 32 -23.92 -1.60 -7.39
CA TYR A 32 -25.00 -0.68 -7.03
C TYR A 32 -25.04 -0.34 -5.53
N SER A 33 -23.87 -0.30 -4.89
CA SER A 33 -23.71 -0.03 -3.45
C SER A 33 -22.88 1.22 -3.23
N GLU A 34 -23.33 2.12 -2.36
CA GLU A 34 -22.62 3.37 -2.06
C GLU A 34 -21.85 3.28 -0.73
N PHE A 35 -20.52 3.39 -0.78
CA PHE A 35 -19.66 3.32 0.41
C PHE A 35 -19.01 4.65 0.77
N HIS A 36 -19.37 5.76 0.12
CA HIS A 36 -18.77 7.09 0.34
C HIS A 36 -18.82 7.58 1.80
N LYS A 37 -19.82 7.15 2.59
CA LYS A 37 -19.93 7.49 4.01
C LYS A 37 -18.87 6.79 4.87
N VAL A 38 -18.39 5.62 4.44
CA VAL A 38 -17.42 4.80 5.17
C VAL A 38 -16.02 4.98 4.60
N VAL A 39 -15.90 4.95 3.26
CA VAL A 39 -14.64 5.15 2.51
C VAL A 39 -14.66 6.52 1.87
N ASN A 40 -14.24 7.52 2.64
CA ASN A 40 -14.15 8.90 2.19
C ASN A 40 -12.93 9.10 1.27
N LEU A 41 -13.14 9.72 0.11
CA LEU A 41 -12.13 9.90 -0.93
C LEU A 41 -10.84 10.58 -0.41
N PRO A 42 -10.88 11.75 0.27
CA PRO A 42 -9.71 12.34 0.91
C PRO A 42 -8.97 11.40 1.87
N VAL A 43 -9.68 10.60 2.66
CA VAL A 43 -9.08 9.65 3.61
C VAL A 43 -8.41 8.50 2.86
N LEU A 44 -9.06 7.98 1.82
CA LEU A 44 -8.52 6.92 0.97
C LEU A 44 -7.22 7.35 0.28
N ILE A 45 -7.19 8.57 -0.27
CA ILE A 45 -5.99 9.12 -0.91
C ILE A 45 -4.88 9.31 0.14
N ALA A 46 -5.21 9.92 1.28
CA ALA A 46 -4.24 10.18 2.34
C ALA A 46 -3.64 8.88 2.89
N ILE A 47 -4.46 7.86 3.18
CA ILE A 47 -3.98 6.61 3.78
C ILE A 47 -3.06 5.84 2.83
N ASN A 48 -3.33 5.84 1.52
CA ASN A 48 -2.47 5.22 0.51
C ASN A 48 -1.10 5.91 0.42
N ILE A 49 -1.09 7.24 0.37
CA ILE A 49 0.16 8.02 0.35
C ILE A 49 0.93 7.79 1.65
N MET A 50 0.27 7.89 2.80
CA MET A 50 0.89 7.69 4.11
C MET A 50 1.44 6.27 4.29
N ALA A 51 0.74 5.24 3.82
CA ALA A 51 1.21 3.86 3.86
C ALA A 51 2.51 3.69 3.07
N CYS A 52 2.58 4.23 1.85
CA CYS A 52 3.80 4.15 1.03
C CYS A 52 4.95 5.03 1.55
N LEU A 53 4.65 6.18 2.18
CA LEU A 53 5.67 6.99 2.85
C LEU A 53 6.22 6.32 4.12
N LEU A 54 5.35 5.69 4.89
CA LEU A 54 5.76 4.87 6.04
C LEU A 54 6.60 3.69 5.58
N ALA A 55 6.19 3.01 4.49
CA ALA A 55 6.96 1.95 3.84
C ALA A 55 8.35 2.45 3.43
N ALA A 56 8.47 3.65 2.87
CA ALA A 56 9.76 4.27 2.54
C ALA A 56 10.65 4.48 3.77
N PHE A 57 10.07 4.94 4.89
CA PHE A 57 10.81 5.12 6.13
C PHE A 57 11.29 3.78 6.71
N VAL A 58 10.40 2.79 6.77
CA VAL A 58 10.72 1.44 7.25
C VAL A 58 11.76 0.78 6.36
N PHE A 59 11.64 0.90 5.03
CA PHE A 59 12.64 0.40 4.09
C PHE A 59 14.01 1.01 4.34
N TRP A 60 14.09 2.33 4.52
CA TRP A 60 15.34 2.99 4.86
C TRP A 60 15.94 2.48 6.16
N ALA A 61 15.13 2.32 7.21
CA ALA A 61 15.58 1.79 8.50
C ALA A 61 16.09 0.35 8.37
N VAL A 62 15.34 -0.54 7.72
CA VAL A 62 15.73 -1.95 7.51
C VAL A 62 17.02 -2.04 6.70
N MET A 63 17.17 -1.22 5.66
CA MET A 63 18.40 -1.16 4.86
C MET A 63 19.59 -0.61 5.65
N HIS A 64 19.36 0.22 6.66
CA HIS A 64 20.43 0.74 7.52
C HIS A 64 20.94 -0.31 8.52
N PHE A 65 20.04 -1.12 9.08
CA PHE A 65 20.39 -2.13 10.08
C PHE A 65 20.78 -3.50 9.49
N SER A 66 20.33 -3.83 8.28
CA SER A 66 20.52 -5.16 7.70
C SER A 66 21.69 -5.20 6.72
N LYS A 67 22.76 -5.94 7.08
CA LYS A 67 23.92 -6.17 6.21
C LYS A 67 23.54 -7.12 5.05
N GLY A 68 23.23 -6.55 3.88
CA GLY A 68 23.10 -7.27 2.60
C GLY A 68 21.74 -7.92 2.29
N ARG A 69 20.90 -8.20 3.30
CA ARG A 69 19.57 -8.83 3.12
C ARG A 69 18.36 -7.90 3.37
N GLY A 70 18.60 -6.61 3.59
CA GLY A 70 17.56 -5.67 4.01
C GLY A 70 16.37 -5.58 3.05
N GLU A 71 16.63 -5.63 1.75
CA GLU A 71 15.57 -5.52 0.74
C GLU A 71 14.64 -6.74 0.74
N PHE A 72 15.20 -7.95 0.86
CA PHE A 72 14.39 -9.17 0.98
C PHE A 72 13.55 -9.15 2.26
N ILE A 73 14.17 -8.81 3.40
CA ILE A 73 13.50 -8.73 4.69
C ILE A 73 12.36 -7.72 4.63
N PHE A 74 12.60 -6.53 4.08
CA PHE A 74 11.56 -5.53 3.94
C PHE A 74 10.41 -6.00 3.04
N ASN A 75 10.70 -6.54 1.85
CA ASN A 75 9.65 -6.95 0.93
C ASN A 75 8.78 -8.08 1.54
N LEU A 76 9.41 -8.98 2.29
CA LEU A 76 8.71 -10.03 3.05
C LEU A 76 7.83 -9.44 4.16
N LEU A 77 8.36 -8.52 4.97
CA LEU A 77 7.60 -7.87 6.02
C LEU A 77 6.45 -7.02 5.45
N PHE A 78 6.67 -6.35 4.33
CA PHE A 78 5.66 -5.47 3.73
C PHE A 78 4.53 -6.26 3.06
N SER A 79 4.84 -7.39 2.42
CA SER A 79 3.81 -8.29 1.91
C SER A 79 3.00 -8.92 3.05
N MET A 80 3.66 -9.40 4.11
CA MET A 80 3.00 -9.92 5.30
C MET A 80 2.14 -8.85 5.99
N ALA A 81 2.63 -7.62 6.11
CA ALA A 81 1.88 -6.51 6.69
C ALA A 81 0.65 -6.16 5.84
N SER A 82 0.76 -6.23 4.51
CA SER A 82 -0.38 -6.02 3.61
C SER A 82 -1.45 -7.08 3.83
N PHE A 83 -1.07 -8.36 3.88
CA PHE A 83 -1.99 -9.45 4.23
C PHE A 83 -2.59 -9.30 5.63
N ALA A 84 -1.78 -8.95 6.64
CA ALA A 84 -2.28 -8.74 7.99
C ALA A 84 -3.27 -7.56 8.06
N SER A 85 -3.06 -6.52 7.25
CA SER A 85 -3.94 -5.36 7.21
C SER A 85 -5.35 -5.70 6.71
N VAL A 86 -5.51 -6.76 5.92
CA VAL A 86 -6.82 -7.29 5.47
C VAL A 86 -7.67 -7.80 6.64
N MET A 87 -7.07 -8.16 7.78
CA MET A 87 -7.84 -8.56 8.96
C MET A 87 -8.69 -7.41 9.51
N PHE A 88 -8.26 -6.16 9.29
CA PHE A 88 -9.00 -4.98 9.74
C PHE A 88 -10.40 -4.87 9.09
N PRO A 89 -10.56 -4.84 7.75
CA PRO A 89 -11.88 -4.79 7.14
C PRO A 89 -12.74 -6.03 7.43
N ILE A 90 -12.13 -7.22 7.59
CA ILE A 90 -12.89 -8.44 7.93
C ILE A 90 -13.51 -8.38 9.33
N THR A 91 -12.82 -7.74 10.27
CA THR A 91 -13.27 -7.65 11.68
C THR A 91 -14.07 -6.38 11.98
N THR A 92 -14.16 -5.46 11.03
CA THR A 92 -14.88 -4.19 11.21
C THR A 92 -16.38 -4.39 11.09
N THR A 93 -17.12 -4.03 12.14
CA THR A 93 -18.59 -4.00 12.11
C THR A 93 -19.07 -2.72 11.44
N LEU A 94 -19.85 -2.87 10.36
CA LEU A 94 -20.43 -1.72 9.67
C LEU A 94 -21.70 -1.21 10.39
N PRO A 95 -22.02 0.09 10.23
CA PRO A 95 -23.29 0.65 10.68
C PRO A 95 -24.50 -0.08 10.06
N LEU A 96 -25.60 -0.17 10.82
CA LEU A 96 -26.83 -0.87 10.40
C LEU A 96 -27.56 -0.19 9.22
N ASP A 97 -27.18 1.04 8.87
CA ASP A 97 -27.72 1.79 7.73
C ASP A 97 -26.98 1.53 6.41
N VAL A 98 -25.93 0.69 6.41
CA VAL A 98 -25.22 0.32 5.18
C VAL A 98 -25.89 -0.89 4.54
N GLU A 99 -26.38 -0.70 3.31
CA GLU A 99 -26.96 -1.76 2.50
C GLU A 99 -25.85 -2.71 2.01
N SER A 100 -26.03 -4.01 2.18
CA SER A 100 -25.06 -5.06 1.76
C SER A 100 -23.63 -4.87 2.31
N PRO A 101 -23.42 -4.99 3.63
CA PRO A 101 -22.10 -4.82 4.27
C PRO A 101 -21.04 -5.82 3.79
N GLU A 102 -21.43 -6.97 3.24
CA GLU A 102 -20.53 -7.91 2.58
C GLU A 102 -19.76 -7.29 1.40
N MET A 103 -20.39 -6.35 0.67
CA MET A 103 -19.79 -5.71 -0.49
C MET A 103 -18.69 -4.72 -0.11
N PHE A 104 -18.75 -4.14 1.10
CA PHE A 104 -17.66 -3.33 1.66
C PHE A 104 -16.37 -4.13 1.78
N THR A 105 -16.47 -5.36 2.24
CA THR A 105 -15.31 -6.23 2.42
C THR A 105 -14.68 -6.56 1.06
N SER A 106 -15.52 -6.80 0.05
CA SER A 106 -15.03 -7.00 -1.33
C SER A 106 -14.38 -5.75 -1.95
N LEU A 107 -14.76 -4.55 -1.51
CA LEU A 107 -14.17 -3.28 -1.93
C LEU A 107 -12.81 -3.02 -1.25
N VAL A 108 -12.77 -3.16 0.07
CA VAL A 108 -11.62 -2.67 0.86
C VAL A 108 -10.47 -3.67 0.85
N ILE A 109 -10.74 -4.98 0.85
CA ILE A 109 -9.69 -6.01 0.86
C ILE A 109 -8.68 -5.82 -0.28
N PRO A 110 -9.08 -5.66 -1.56
CA PRO A 110 -8.15 -5.42 -2.65
C PRO A 110 -7.31 -4.15 -2.48
N MET A 111 -7.91 -3.07 -1.95
CA MET A 111 -7.23 -1.79 -1.75
C MET A 111 -6.04 -1.90 -0.78
N HIS A 112 -6.10 -2.79 0.20
CA HIS A 112 -4.99 -3.02 1.14
C HIS A 112 -3.72 -3.56 0.46
N PHE A 113 -3.83 -4.17 -0.72
CA PHE A 113 -2.68 -4.68 -1.46
C PHE A 113 -2.07 -3.65 -2.42
N PHE A 114 -2.80 -2.60 -2.78
CA PHE A 114 -2.32 -1.61 -3.75
C PHE A 114 -1.02 -0.91 -3.32
N PRO A 115 -0.79 -0.55 -2.03
CA PRO A 115 0.48 0.03 -1.61
C PRO A 115 1.67 -0.89 -1.87
N ALA A 116 1.52 -2.18 -1.58
CA ALA A 116 2.56 -3.18 -1.81
C ALA A 116 2.81 -3.43 -3.30
N ILE A 117 1.74 -3.60 -4.08
CA ILE A 117 1.84 -3.76 -5.53
C ILE A 117 2.55 -2.55 -6.14
N ALA A 118 2.10 -1.34 -5.83
CA ALA A 118 2.70 -0.11 -6.31
C ALA A 118 4.19 -0.03 -5.94
N TRP A 119 4.53 -0.30 -4.69
CA TRP A 119 5.93 -0.31 -4.24
C TRP A 119 6.79 -1.25 -5.08
N PHE A 120 6.36 -2.50 -5.27
CA PHE A 120 7.09 -3.48 -6.07
C PHE A 120 7.16 -3.11 -7.56
N THR A 121 6.11 -2.52 -8.12
CA THR A 121 6.06 -2.05 -9.51
C THR A 121 7.06 -0.91 -9.76
N PHE A 122 7.15 0.07 -8.86
CA PHE A 122 8.06 1.21 -9.03
C PHE A 122 9.51 0.89 -8.63
N ARG A 123 9.77 -0.27 -8.01
CA ARG A 123 11.11 -0.70 -7.60
C ARG A 123 12.18 -0.54 -8.69
N PRO A 124 11.98 -1.01 -9.94
CA PRO A 124 13.02 -0.96 -10.97
C PRO A 124 13.45 0.47 -11.35
N LEU A 125 12.58 1.46 -11.15
CA LEU A 125 12.86 2.86 -11.48
C LEU A 125 13.78 3.52 -10.45
N PHE A 126 13.75 3.05 -9.20
CA PHE A 126 14.48 3.67 -8.08
C PHE A 126 15.57 2.77 -7.49
N ALA A 127 15.53 1.46 -7.75
CA ALA A 127 16.61 0.54 -7.47
C ALA A 127 17.70 0.72 -8.54
N LYS A 128 18.88 1.22 -8.13
CA LYS A 128 20.08 1.23 -8.99
C LYS A 128 20.36 -0.24 -9.35
N ASN A 129 20.47 -0.57 -10.64
CA ASN A 129 20.77 -1.89 -11.22
C ASN A 129 21.23 -2.96 -10.21
N GLY A 130 20.48 -4.07 -10.17
CA GLY A 130 20.52 -5.11 -9.15
C GLY A 130 21.87 -5.40 -8.50
N PHE A 131 21.82 -5.60 -7.19
CA PHE A 131 22.89 -6.18 -6.36
C PHE A 131 24.30 -5.72 -6.74
N GLN A 132 24.67 -4.51 -6.34
CA GLN A 132 26.09 -4.22 -6.11
C GLN A 132 26.38 -4.49 -4.63
N PRO A 133 27.03 -5.61 -4.28
CA PRO A 133 27.63 -5.73 -2.97
C PRO A 133 28.74 -4.68 -2.95
N THR A 134 28.49 -3.56 -2.27
CA THR A 134 29.53 -2.60 -1.94
C THR A 134 30.49 -3.27 -0.97
N HIS A 135 31.44 -4.03 -1.50
CA HIS A 135 32.73 -4.21 -0.86
C HIS A 135 33.45 -2.86 -1.01
N THR A 136 33.28 -2.00 -0.02
CA THR A 136 34.19 -0.89 0.22
C THR A 136 35.19 -1.34 1.28
N ASN A 137 36.43 -1.48 0.83
CA ASN A 137 37.71 -1.65 1.53
C ASN A 137 37.95 -2.99 2.22
#